data_AF-A0A2E0KK67-F1
#
_entry.id   AF-A0A2E0KK67-F1
#
_cell.length_a   1.000
_cell.length_b   1.000
_cell.length_c   1.000
_cell.angle_alpha   90.00
_cell.angle_beta   90.00
_cell.angle_gamma   90.00
#
_symmetry.space_group_name_H-M   'P 1'
#
loop_
_entity.id
_entity.type
_entity.pdbx_description
1 polymer ?
#
loop_
_entity_poly.entity_id
_entity_poly.type
_entity_poly.pdbx_seq_one_letter_code
_entity_poly.pdbx_strand_id
1 'polypeptide(L)'
;MKSINTYITLVIIFLLFHSCNDAKLFSLQGDSSGVIFENKLEYTEDFNPYTYRNFYNGAGVALGDINNDGLIDIYLTGNIVDNKMFLNKGNFQFEDITKISGLACPNVWSTGATFADVNGDGLLDLYVCKSGAPGGENRHNELFINNGDLTFSEESKKYNLDIVGLSVHAAFFDYDKDGDLDCYVLNNSMRSIGGYDLIEDQREIADPEGE
;
A
#
# COMPACT_ATOMS: atom_id res chain seq x y z
N MET A 1 9.24 -18.48 63.62
CA MET A 1 8.03 -18.07 62.86
C MET A 1 7.96 -16.57 62.51
N LYS A 2 8.57 -15.65 63.28
CA LYS A 2 8.54 -14.20 62.95
C LYS A 2 9.43 -13.77 61.77
N SER A 3 10.51 -14.49 61.44
CA SER A 3 11.44 -14.08 60.36
C SER A 3 10.89 -14.33 58.94
N ILE A 4 10.11 -15.40 58.73
CA ILE A 4 9.54 -15.75 57.41
C ILE A 4 8.56 -14.69 56.90
N ASN A 5 7.73 -14.11 57.78
CA ASN A 5 6.80 -13.04 57.39
C ASN A 5 7.54 -11.76 56.96
N THR A 6 8.69 -11.45 57.55
CA THR A 6 9.48 -10.27 57.16
C THR A 6 10.07 -10.41 55.76
N TYR A 7 10.56 -11.60 55.38
CA TYR A 7 11.07 -11.84 54.03
C TYR A 7 9.98 -11.84 52.96
N ILE A 8 8.81 -12.42 53.26
CA ILE A 8 7.65 -12.39 52.35
C ILE A 8 7.17 -10.94 52.13
N THR A 9 7.17 -10.13 53.19
CA THR A 9 6.78 -8.71 53.11
C THR A 9 7.76 -7.90 52.27
N LEU A 10 9.07 -8.14 52.41
CA LEU A 10 10.12 -7.51 51.60
C LEU A 10 10.04 -7.90 50.11
N VAL A 11 9.73 -9.17 49.81
CA VAL A 11 9.57 -9.64 48.41
C VAL A 11 8.32 -9.04 47.76
N ILE A 12 7.20 -8.93 48.49
CA ILE A 12 5.98 -8.28 47.99
C ILE A 12 6.21 -6.78 47.75
N ILE A 13 6.94 -6.09 48.64
CA ILE A 13 7.31 -4.69 48.45
C ILE A 13 8.22 -4.53 47.22
N PHE A 14 9.19 -5.42 47.00
CA PHE A 14 10.08 -5.38 45.84
C PHE A 14 9.31 -5.63 44.51
N LEU A 15 8.32 -6.52 44.52
CA LEU A 15 7.43 -6.78 43.39
C LEU A 15 6.47 -5.60 43.10
N LEU A 16 6.03 -4.88 44.13
CA LEU A 16 5.20 -3.68 43.99
C LEU A 16 5.96 -2.48 43.39
N PHE A 17 7.29 -2.44 43.48
CA PHE A 17 8.13 -1.40 42.86
C PHE A 17 8.57 -1.71 41.42
N HIS A 18 8.24 -2.88 40.86
CA HIS A 18 8.54 -3.22 39.45
C HIS A 18 7.31 -3.17 38.53
N SER A 19 6.14 -2.80 39.05
CA SER A 19 4.87 -2.84 38.32
C SER A 19 4.43 -1.47 37.82
N CYS A 20 5.26 -0.78 37.03
CA CYS A 20 4.78 0.21 36.06
C CYS A 20 5.95 0.57 35.14
N ASN A 21 6.09 -0.13 34.02
CA ASN A 21 6.89 0.36 32.92
C ASN A 21 5.92 1.05 31.96
N ASP A 22 5.62 2.33 32.20
CA ASP A 22 4.94 3.23 31.25
C ASP A 22 5.87 3.58 30.06
N ALA A 23 6.67 2.62 29.62
CA ALA A 23 7.54 2.77 28.47
C ALA A 23 6.64 2.86 27.25
N LYS A 24 6.47 4.08 26.73
CA LYS A 24 5.75 4.30 25.47
C LYS A 24 6.37 3.42 24.40
N LEU A 25 5.57 2.51 23.84
CA LEU A 25 5.97 1.67 22.69
C LEU A 25 6.18 2.51 21.42
N PHE A 26 5.51 3.67 21.36
CA PHE A 26 5.58 4.59 20.24
C PHE A 26 5.69 6.03 20.76
N SER A 27 6.58 6.80 20.13
CA SER A 27 6.65 8.25 20.28
C SER A 27 6.35 8.89 18.95
N LEU A 28 5.57 9.97 18.95
CA LEU A 28 5.40 10.80 17.78
C LEU A 28 6.77 11.39 17.40
N GLN A 29 7.26 11.05 16.21
CA GLN A 29 8.31 11.82 15.56
C GLN A 29 7.68 13.12 15.09
N GLY A 30 8.32 14.25 15.39
CA GLY A 30 7.85 15.56 14.90
C GLY A 30 8.02 15.69 13.39
N ASP A 31 7.73 16.87 12.85
CA ASP A 31 7.76 17.17 11.41
C ASP A 31 9.18 17.22 10.80
N SER A 32 10.18 16.69 11.51
CA SER A 32 11.60 16.79 11.14
C SER A 32 12.10 15.67 10.24
N SER A 33 11.25 14.71 9.82
CA SER A 33 11.70 13.57 9.03
C SER A 33 11.93 13.87 7.56
N GLY A 34 11.35 14.96 7.04
CA GLY A 34 11.37 15.28 5.60
C GLY A 34 10.31 14.52 4.77
N VAL A 35 9.56 13.59 5.38
CA VAL A 35 8.43 12.91 4.71
C VAL A 35 7.21 13.80 4.75
N ILE A 36 6.91 14.47 3.63
CA ILE A 36 5.74 15.35 3.48
C ILE A 36 4.85 14.78 2.38
N PHE A 37 3.75 14.15 2.78
CA PHE A 37 2.77 13.58 1.87
C PHE A 37 1.37 13.65 2.48
N GLU A 38 0.40 14.06 1.66
CA GLU A 38 -1.01 14.06 2.02
C GLU A 38 -1.82 13.57 0.81
N ASN A 39 -2.49 12.44 0.95
CA ASN A 39 -3.45 11.96 -0.06
C ASN A 39 -4.78 12.72 0.11
N LYS A 40 -4.76 13.99 -0.26
CA LYS A 40 -5.92 14.86 -0.14
C LYS A 40 -6.88 14.62 -1.30
N LEU A 41 -8.09 14.18 -0.98
CA LEU A 41 -9.16 13.97 -1.95
C LEU A 41 -10.07 15.18 -1.99
N GLU A 42 -10.24 15.78 -3.17
CA GLU A 42 -11.19 16.85 -3.42
C GLU A 42 -12.29 16.32 -4.35
N TYR A 43 -13.54 16.69 -4.07
CA TYR A 43 -14.70 16.21 -4.83
C TYR A 43 -15.38 17.36 -5.57
N THR A 44 -16.05 17.02 -6.67
CA THR A 44 -16.90 17.91 -7.45
C THR A 44 -18.31 17.31 -7.55
N GLU A 45 -19.28 18.07 -8.06
CA GLU A 45 -20.62 17.54 -8.35
C GLU A 45 -20.55 16.34 -9.33
N ASP A 46 -19.61 16.36 -10.27
CA ASP A 46 -19.43 15.28 -11.25
C ASP A 46 -18.63 14.08 -10.68
N PHE A 47 -17.67 14.33 -9.79
CA PHE A 47 -16.79 13.30 -9.22
C PHE A 47 -16.78 13.34 -7.69
N ASN A 48 -17.58 12.45 -7.08
CA ASN A 48 -17.78 12.39 -5.64
C ASN A 48 -18.13 10.96 -5.18
N PRO A 49 -18.25 10.71 -3.86
CA PRO A 49 -18.56 9.38 -3.34
C PRO A 49 -19.88 8.75 -3.81
N TYR A 50 -20.84 9.56 -4.28
CA TYR A 50 -22.11 9.04 -4.84
C TYR A 50 -21.98 8.63 -6.30
N THR A 51 -21.17 9.33 -7.09
CA THR A 51 -20.93 9.02 -8.50
C THR A 51 -19.82 7.98 -8.70
N TYR A 52 -18.89 7.87 -7.75
CA TYR A 52 -17.80 6.91 -7.78
C TYR A 52 -17.67 6.16 -6.44
N ARG A 53 -18.13 4.91 -6.41
CA ARG A 53 -18.18 4.11 -5.17
C ARG A 53 -16.83 3.90 -4.48
N ASN A 54 -15.74 3.95 -5.24
CA ASN A 54 -14.38 3.70 -4.76
C ASN A 54 -13.66 5.04 -4.45
N PHE A 55 -14.39 6.12 -4.21
CA PHE A 55 -13.83 7.46 -3.99
C PHE A 55 -12.87 7.52 -2.78
N TYR A 56 -13.02 6.66 -1.80
CA TYR A 56 -12.10 6.58 -0.65
C TYR A 56 -11.28 5.29 -0.67
N ASN A 57 -11.10 4.68 -1.84
CA ASN A 57 -10.26 3.51 -1.97
C ASN A 57 -8.81 3.94 -1.70
N GLY A 58 -8.28 3.48 -0.56
CA GLY A 58 -7.04 3.99 0.01
C GLY A 58 -5.85 3.87 -0.93
N ALA A 59 -4.88 4.74 -0.71
CA ALA A 59 -3.54 4.63 -1.27
C ALA A 59 -2.73 3.54 -0.54
N GLY A 60 -1.81 2.91 -1.24
CA GLY A 60 -0.81 1.98 -0.72
C GLY A 60 0.51 2.66 -0.36
N VAL A 61 1.25 1.97 0.50
CA VAL A 61 2.64 2.26 0.88
C VAL A 61 3.49 1.05 0.52
N ALA A 62 4.69 1.28 -0.01
CA ALA A 62 5.71 0.26 -0.17
C ALA A 62 6.97 0.70 0.56
N LEU A 63 7.63 -0.25 1.22
CA LEU A 63 8.86 -0.04 1.97
C LEU A 63 9.91 -1.01 1.43
N GLY A 64 11.11 -0.52 1.12
CA GLY A 64 12.19 -1.32 0.54
C GLY A 64 13.49 -0.53 0.50
N ASP A 65 14.62 -1.23 0.53
CA ASP A 65 15.96 -0.65 0.33
C ASP A 65 16.23 -0.63 -1.17
N ILE A 66 16.01 0.51 -1.84
CA ILE A 66 16.06 0.58 -3.30
C ILE A 66 17.47 0.76 -3.87
N ASN A 67 18.45 1.02 -3.01
CA ASN A 67 19.85 1.27 -3.38
C ASN A 67 20.84 0.33 -2.67
N ASN A 68 20.35 -0.66 -1.92
CA ASN A 68 21.10 -1.65 -1.16
C ASN A 68 22.08 -1.03 -0.15
N ASP A 69 21.74 0.11 0.46
CA ASP A 69 22.56 0.78 1.47
C ASP A 69 22.26 0.35 2.92
N GLY A 70 21.27 -0.53 3.10
CA GLY A 70 20.80 -1.05 4.37
C GLY A 70 19.73 -0.18 5.05
N LEU A 71 19.29 0.90 4.41
CA LEU A 71 18.24 1.79 4.89
C LEU A 71 16.94 1.54 4.13
N ILE A 72 15.82 1.52 4.85
CA ILE A 72 14.50 1.33 4.24
C ILE A 72 13.96 2.66 3.74
N ASP A 73 13.65 2.70 2.44
CA ASP A 73 13.03 3.81 1.72
C ASP A 73 11.51 3.68 1.71
N ILE A 74 10.83 4.76 1.30
CA ILE A 74 9.37 4.86 1.37
C ILE A 74 8.81 5.29 0.02
N TYR A 75 7.92 4.48 -0.54
CA TYR A 75 7.05 4.88 -1.64
C TYR A 75 5.60 5.02 -1.14
N LEU A 76 4.97 6.16 -1.48
CA LEU A 76 3.59 6.46 -1.15
C LEU A 76 2.82 6.71 -2.44
N THR A 77 1.71 6.02 -2.59
CA THR A 77 0.81 6.28 -3.72
C THR A 77 -0.21 7.35 -3.37
N GLY A 78 -0.65 8.08 -4.38
CA GLY A 78 -1.71 9.07 -4.31
C GLY A 78 -2.89 8.68 -5.19
N ASN A 79 -4.07 9.17 -4.81
CA ASN A 79 -5.28 8.95 -5.58
C ASN A 79 -5.49 10.09 -6.60
N ILE A 80 -5.84 11.29 -6.13
CA ILE A 80 -5.99 12.49 -6.97
C ILE A 80 -4.72 13.36 -6.88
N VAL A 81 -3.76 12.96 -6.05
CA VAL A 81 -2.43 13.56 -5.93
C VAL A 81 -1.38 12.63 -6.53
N ASP A 82 -0.21 13.16 -6.85
CA ASP A 82 0.90 12.39 -7.38
C ASP A 82 1.50 11.44 -6.32
N ASN A 83 2.14 10.39 -6.77
CA ASN A 83 2.89 9.48 -5.91
C ASN A 83 4.19 10.14 -5.42
N LYS A 84 4.78 9.59 -4.36
CA LYS A 84 6.02 10.08 -3.78
C LYS A 84 7.01 8.97 -3.46
N MET A 85 8.27 9.19 -3.81
CA MET A 85 9.41 8.35 -3.42
C MET A 85 10.34 9.14 -2.51
N PHE A 86 10.61 8.58 -1.33
CA PHE A 86 11.47 9.16 -0.30
C PHE A 86 12.66 8.24 -0.03
N LEU A 87 13.87 8.74 -0.31
CA LEU A 87 15.12 8.06 -0.03
C LEU A 87 15.54 8.32 1.43
N ASN A 88 15.84 7.27 2.18
CA ASN A 88 16.29 7.35 3.55
C ASN A 88 17.76 7.77 3.61
N LYS A 89 18.05 8.84 4.35
CA LYS A 89 19.41 9.38 4.56
C LYS A 89 19.99 8.97 5.91
N GLY A 90 19.30 8.08 6.62
CA GLY A 90 19.58 7.68 7.99
C GLY A 90 18.98 8.66 9.02
N ASN A 91 18.98 8.25 10.29
CA ASN A 91 18.49 9.09 11.40
C ASN A 91 17.05 9.62 11.22
N PHE A 92 16.18 8.84 10.57
CA PHE A 92 14.81 9.24 10.20
C PHE A 92 14.74 10.50 9.33
N GLN A 93 15.79 10.82 8.57
CA GLN A 93 15.79 11.89 7.58
C GLN A 93 15.57 11.31 6.18
N PHE A 94 14.64 11.90 5.43
CA PHE A 94 14.23 11.42 4.13
C PHE A 94 14.31 12.55 3.09
N GLU A 95 14.74 12.19 1.89
CA GLU A 95 14.86 13.07 0.73
C GLU A 95 13.81 12.69 -0.31
N ASP A 96 12.98 13.64 -0.75
CA ASP A 96 12.04 13.41 -1.86
C ASP A 96 12.81 13.29 -3.17
N ILE A 97 12.88 12.07 -3.70
CA ILE A 97 13.54 11.74 -4.96
C ILE A 97 12.54 11.44 -6.08
N THR A 98 11.25 11.74 -5.90
CA THR A 98 10.17 11.36 -6.84
C THR A 98 10.48 11.77 -8.28
N LYS A 99 10.94 13.00 -8.48
CA LYS A 99 11.23 13.53 -9.81
C LYS A 99 12.47 12.90 -10.45
N ILE A 100 13.53 12.68 -9.67
CA ILE A 100 14.80 12.15 -10.20
C ILE A 100 14.69 10.64 -10.46
N SER A 101 13.89 9.94 -9.65
CA SER A 101 13.68 8.50 -9.79
C SER A 101 12.76 8.13 -10.94
N GLY A 102 11.96 9.07 -11.44
CA GLY A 102 10.97 8.80 -12.49
C GLY A 102 9.71 8.10 -11.98
N LEU A 103 9.54 7.98 -10.67
CA LEU A 103 8.42 7.25 -10.03
C LEU A 103 7.18 8.11 -9.76
N ALA A 104 7.11 9.30 -10.37
CA ALA A 104 5.90 10.11 -10.40
C ALA A 104 4.85 9.44 -11.30
N CYS A 105 3.59 9.49 -10.89
CA CYS A 105 2.45 8.99 -11.64
C CYS A 105 1.34 10.05 -11.68
N PRO A 106 1.55 11.18 -12.39
CA PRO A 106 0.62 12.29 -12.36
C PRO A 106 -0.69 11.92 -13.08
N ASN A 107 -1.80 12.52 -12.61
CA ASN A 107 -3.12 12.43 -13.23
C ASN A 107 -3.74 11.02 -13.30
N VAL A 108 -3.23 10.07 -12.50
CA VAL A 108 -3.84 8.75 -12.36
C VAL A 108 -3.87 8.32 -10.90
N TRP A 109 -4.95 7.64 -10.55
CA TRP A 109 -5.16 7.13 -9.21
C TRP A 109 -4.39 5.83 -8.99
N SER A 110 -3.37 5.94 -8.14
CA SER A 110 -2.56 4.81 -7.69
C SER A 110 -3.09 4.27 -6.35
N THR A 111 -2.97 2.96 -6.17
CA THR A 111 -3.48 2.23 -5.01
C THR A 111 -2.36 1.40 -4.40
N GLY A 112 -2.40 0.08 -4.44
CA GLY A 112 -1.33 -0.76 -3.93
C GLY A 112 0.00 -0.49 -4.64
N ALA A 113 1.07 -0.51 -3.87
CA ALA A 113 2.44 -0.52 -4.37
C ALA A 113 3.19 -1.66 -3.69
N THR A 114 4.08 -2.31 -4.43
CA THR A 114 4.85 -3.46 -3.95
C THR A 114 6.26 -3.39 -4.49
N PHE A 115 7.25 -3.43 -3.61
CA PHE A 115 8.64 -3.66 -4.00
C PHE A 115 8.92 -5.17 -4.12
N ALA A 116 9.55 -5.59 -5.22
CA ALA A 116 9.98 -6.95 -5.46
C ALA A 116 11.11 -6.96 -6.50
N ASP A 117 12.06 -7.88 -6.41
CA ASP A 117 13.08 -8.10 -7.45
C ASP A 117 12.46 -8.95 -8.57
N VAL A 118 11.78 -8.30 -9.53
CA VAL A 118 10.95 -8.98 -10.54
C VAL A 118 11.82 -9.59 -11.64
N ASN A 119 12.96 -8.97 -11.92
CA ASN A 119 13.88 -9.41 -12.99
C ASN A 119 15.04 -10.30 -12.47
N GLY A 120 15.20 -10.45 -11.15
CA GLY A 120 16.22 -11.28 -10.51
C GLY A 120 17.62 -10.68 -10.50
N ASP A 121 17.76 -9.35 -10.59
CA ASP A 121 19.05 -8.66 -10.64
C ASP A 121 19.61 -8.25 -9.25
N GLY A 122 18.83 -8.49 -8.19
CA GLY A 122 19.18 -8.15 -6.81
C GLY A 122 18.85 -6.70 -6.42
N LEU A 123 18.13 -5.97 -7.27
CA LEU A 123 17.57 -4.64 -6.98
C LEU A 123 16.05 -4.74 -6.82
N LEU A 124 15.48 -3.96 -5.91
CA LEU A 124 14.04 -3.89 -5.78
C LEU A 124 13.43 -3.07 -6.92
N ASP A 125 12.58 -3.71 -7.72
CA ASP A 125 11.67 -3.09 -8.67
C ASP A 125 10.36 -2.69 -7.96
N LEU A 126 9.58 -1.81 -8.57
CA LEU A 126 8.34 -1.30 -8.00
C LEU A 126 7.14 -1.56 -8.90
N TYR A 127 6.15 -2.30 -8.41
CA TYR A 127 4.87 -2.46 -9.08
C TYR A 127 3.80 -1.56 -8.46
N VAL A 128 3.10 -0.77 -9.28
CA VAL A 128 2.08 0.19 -8.85
C VAL A 128 0.73 -0.13 -9.48
N CYS A 129 -0.23 -0.49 -8.63
CA CYS A 129 -1.61 -0.75 -9.02
C CYS A 129 -2.37 0.55 -9.30
N LYS A 130 -3.14 0.59 -10.40
CA LYS A 130 -4.02 1.72 -10.72
C LYS A 130 -5.49 1.39 -10.49
N SER A 131 -6.19 2.37 -9.94
CA SER A 131 -7.65 2.38 -9.80
C SER A 131 -8.18 3.75 -10.23
N GLY A 132 -9.41 4.10 -9.85
CA GLY A 132 -10.02 5.38 -10.22
C GLY A 132 -10.94 5.30 -11.43
N ALA A 133 -11.47 6.47 -11.81
CA ALA A 133 -12.34 6.59 -12.98
C ALA A 133 -11.67 6.01 -14.24
N PRO A 134 -12.44 5.41 -15.15
CA PRO A 134 -11.92 4.96 -16.44
C PRO A 134 -11.54 6.18 -17.31
N GLY A 135 -10.37 6.13 -17.94
CA GLY A 135 -9.84 7.20 -18.78
C GLY A 135 -8.42 7.62 -18.38
N GLY A 136 -7.71 8.30 -19.30
CA GLY A 136 -6.31 8.71 -19.14
C GLY A 136 -5.31 7.74 -19.78
N GLU A 137 -4.14 8.26 -20.16
CA GLU A 137 -3.12 7.50 -20.89
C GLU A 137 -2.40 6.47 -20.00
N ASN A 138 -2.28 6.73 -18.69
CA ASN A 138 -1.50 5.92 -17.74
C ASN A 138 -2.38 5.02 -16.84
N ARG A 139 -3.52 4.52 -17.36
CA ARG A 139 -4.53 3.81 -16.55
C ARG A 139 -4.21 2.33 -16.29
N HIS A 140 -3.14 1.81 -16.88
CA HIS A 140 -2.62 0.47 -16.63
C HIS A 140 -1.76 0.45 -15.36
N ASN A 141 -1.72 -0.68 -14.67
CA ASN A 141 -0.71 -0.90 -13.64
C ASN A 141 0.69 -0.75 -14.24
N GLU A 142 1.61 -0.14 -13.48
CA GLU A 142 2.96 0.16 -13.94
C GLU A 142 3.96 -0.72 -13.20
N LEU A 143 4.99 -1.21 -13.90
CA LEU A 143 6.12 -1.92 -13.33
C LEU A 143 7.36 -1.10 -13.63
N PHE A 144 7.95 -0.56 -12.58
CA PHE A 144 9.15 0.25 -12.65
C PHE A 144 10.36 -0.62 -12.33
N ILE A 145 11.17 -0.92 -13.33
CA ILE A 145 12.43 -1.66 -13.20
C ILE A 145 13.53 -0.72 -12.69
N ASN A 146 14.24 -1.12 -11.65
CA ASN A 146 15.32 -0.34 -11.06
C ASN A 146 16.56 -0.37 -11.96
N ASN A 147 17.07 0.81 -12.34
CA ASN A 147 18.26 0.91 -13.20
C ASN A 147 19.59 0.84 -12.42
N GLY A 148 19.54 0.78 -11.07
CA GLY A 148 20.71 0.72 -10.19
C GLY A 148 21.36 2.08 -9.91
N ASP A 149 20.76 3.18 -10.37
CA ASP A 149 21.26 4.55 -10.20
C ASP A 149 20.22 5.49 -9.58
N LEU A 150 19.29 4.92 -8.79
CA LEU A 150 18.10 5.57 -8.22
C LEU A 150 17.04 5.99 -9.25
N THR A 151 17.24 5.71 -10.53
CA THR A 151 16.22 5.90 -11.57
C THR A 151 15.51 4.59 -11.89
N PHE A 152 14.29 4.70 -12.41
CA PHE A 152 13.47 3.55 -12.78
C PHE A 152 12.91 3.69 -14.19
N SER A 153 12.73 2.54 -14.84
CA SER A 153 12.17 2.40 -16.19
C SER A 153 10.80 1.73 -16.12
N GLU A 154 9.76 2.37 -16.65
CA GLU A 154 8.44 1.73 -16.77
C GLU A 154 8.51 0.65 -17.87
N GLU A 155 8.30 -0.61 -17.49
CA GLU A 155 8.38 -1.78 -18.38
C GLU A 155 7.18 -2.74 -18.22
N SER A 156 6.05 -2.34 -17.61
CA SER A 156 4.91 -3.24 -17.35
C SER A 156 4.48 -4.04 -18.58
N LYS A 157 4.40 -3.39 -19.74
CA LYS A 157 4.03 -4.02 -21.00
C LYS A 157 4.99 -5.12 -21.45
N LYS A 158 6.29 -4.98 -21.18
CA LYS A 158 7.30 -5.99 -21.52
C LYS A 158 7.10 -7.27 -20.71
N TYR A 159 6.63 -7.13 -19.46
CA TYR A 159 6.33 -8.24 -18.55
C TYR A 159 4.86 -8.69 -18.59
N ASN A 160 4.03 -8.13 -19.48
CA ASN A 160 2.57 -8.35 -19.54
C ASN A 160 1.84 -8.03 -18.22
N LEU A 161 2.37 -7.05 -17.47
CA LEU A 161 1.82 -6.58 -16.21
C LEU A 161 1.12 -5.21 -16.34
N ASP A 162 0.93 -4.71 -17.57
CA ASP A 162 0.20 -3.48 -17.93
C ASP A 162 -1.32 -3.66 -17.81
N ILE A 163 -1.78 -4.22 -16.69
CA ILE A 163 -3.17 -4.58 -16.45
C ILE A 163 -4.02 -3.33 -16.30
N VAL A 164 -5.07 -3.21 -17.11
CA VAL A 164 -6.08 -2.15 -16.98
C VAL A 164 -7.27 -2.67 -16.18
N GLY A 165 -7.49 -2.11 -15.00
CA GLY A 165 -8.56 -2.54 -14.10
C GLY A 165 -8.78 -1.61 -12.90
N LEU A 166 -9.42 -2.16 -11.87
CA LEU A 166 -9.52 -1.53 -10.55
C LEU A 166 -8.63 -2.29 -9.57
N SER A 167 -7.35 -2.40 -9.92
CA SER A 167 -6.35 -3.06 -9.09
C SER A 167 -6.28 -2.37 -7.74
N VAL A 168 -6.13 -3.14 -6.68
CA VAL A 168 -6.06 -2.66 -5.29
C VAL A 168 -4.69 -2.94 -4.70
N HIS A 169 -4.12 -4.13 -4.97
CA HIS A 169 -2.80 -4.52 -4.50
C HIS A 169 -2.28 -5.69 -5.33
N ALA A 170 -0.97 -5.93 -5.27
CA ALA A 170 -0.34 -7.09 -5.88
C ALA A 170 0.65 -7.72 -4.91
N ALA A 171 0.76 -9.05 -4.92
CA ALA A 171 1.79 -9.79 -4.20
C ALA A 171 2.65 -10.54 -5.20
N PHE A 172 3.97 -10.44 -5.04
CA PHE A 172 4.95 -11.19 -5.81
C PHE A 172 5.54 -12.31 -4.95
N PHE A 173 5.54 -13.53 -5.45
CA PHE A 173 6.08 -14.70 -4.75
C PHE A 173 6.25 -15.86 -5.74
N ASP A 174 7.24 -16.72 -5.50
CA ASP A 174 7.49 -17.94 -6.26
C ASP A 174 6.50 -19.04 -5.82
N TYR A 175 5.37 -19.16 -6.53
CA TYR A 175 4.26 -20.06 -6.18
C TYR A 175 4.60 -21.52 -6.49
N ASP A 176 5.22 -21.78 -7.64
CA ASP A 176 5.48 -23.13 -8.13
C ASP A 176 6.91 -23.64 -7.88
N LYS A 177 7.79 -22.77 -7.34
CA LYS A 177 9.16 -23.05 -6.90
C LYS A 177 10.14 -23.24 -8.06
N ASP A 178 9.91 -22.57 -9.19
CA ASP A 178 10.82 -22.62 -10.32
C ASP A 178 11.91 -21.53 -10.28
N GLY A 179 11.78 -20.58 -9.35
CA GLY A 179 12.76 -19.54 -9.06
C GLY A 179 12.48 -18.20 -9.73
N ASP A 180 11.41 -18.05 -10.52
CA ASP A 180 10.88 -16.74 -10.88
C ASP A 180 9.73 -16.32 -9.94
N LEU A 181 9.35 -15.03 -9.99
CA LEU A 181 8.26 -14.51 -9.15
C LEU A 181 6.96 -14.51 -9.92
N ASP A 182 5.95 -15.19 -9.37
CA ASP A 182 4.57 -15.04 -9.81
C ASP A 182 3.95 -13.76 -9.24
N CYS A 183 2.94 -13.24 -9.93
CA CYS A 183 2.19 -12.06 -9.50
C CYS A 183 0.71 -12.38 -9.27
N TYR A 184 0.24 -12.20 -8.04
CA TYR A 184 -1.18 -12.20 -7.70
C TYR A 184 -1.71 -10.78 -7.62
N VAL A 185 -2.64 -10.40 -8.51
CA VAL A 185 -3.24 -9.06 -8.54
C VAL A 185 -4.67 -9.08 -8.01
N LEU A 186 -4.89 -8.35 -6.91
CA LEU A 186 -6.20 -8.12 -6.33
C LEU A 186 -6.91 -6.99 -7.08
N ASN A 187 -8.12 -7.26 -7.56
CA ASN A 187 -8.95 -6.30 -8.28
C ASN A 187 -10.32 -6.10 -7.62
N ASN A 188 -10.83 -4.87 -7.69
CA ASN A 188 -12.23 -4.57 -7.44
C ASN A 188 -13.07 -4.81 -8.70
N SER A 189 -14.35 -5.16 -8.49
CA SER A 189 -15.30 -5.24 -9.60
C SER A 189 -15.61 -3.84 -10.17
N MET A 190 -15.57 -3.72 -11.49
CA MET A 190 -16.07 -2.55 -12.22
C MET A 190 -17.59 -2.41 -12.12
N ARG A 191 -18.31 -3.46 -11.72
CA ARG A 191 -19.78 -3.49 -11.59
C ARG A 191 -20.20 -3.40 -10.12
N SER A 192 -21.23 -2.60 -9.86
CA SER A 192 -21.88 -2.57 -8.54
C SER A 192 -22.63 -3.88 -8.28
N ILE A 193 -22.74 -4.29 -7.01
CA ILE A 193 -23.50 -5.49 -6.63
C ILE A 193 -24.99 -5.35 -7.02
N GLY A 194 -25.52 -4.13 -7.01
CA GLY A 194 -26.89 -3.86 -7.49
C GLY A 194 -27.07 -3.92 -9.02
N GLY A 195 -25.98 -4.15 -9.78
CA GLY A 195 -26.00 -4.42 -11.21
C GLY A 195 -25.74 -5.90 -11.55
N TYR A 196 -25.65 -6.77 -10.54
CA TYR A 196 -25.99 -8.17 -10.76
C TYR A 196 -27.52 -8.20 -10.92
N ASP A 197 -28.01 -8.19 -12.15
CA ASP A 197 -29.32 -8.80 -12.40
C ASP A 197 -29.24 -10.21 -11.81
N LEU A 198 -29.97 -10.42 -10.73
CA LEU A 198 -29.94 -11.68 -10.00
C LEU A 198 -30.70 -12.72 -10.81
N ILE A 199 -29.97 -13.37 -11.74
CA ILE A 199 -30.13 -14.77 -12.14
C ILE A 199 -31.26 -15.04 -13.17
N GLU A 200 -30.92 -15.83 -14.19
CA GLU A 200 -31.90 -16.51 -15.06
C GLU A 200 -32.82 -17.35 -14.15
N ASP A 201 -34.12 -17.03 -14.12
CA ASP A 201 -35.17 -17.52 -13.17
C ASP A 201 -35.48 -16.63 -11.95
N GLN A 202 -35.11 -15.35 -11.94
CA GLN A 202 -35.63 -14.40 -10.95
C GLN A 202 -37.17 -14.31 -11.03
N ARG A 203 -37.87 -14.64 -9.94
CA ARG A 203 -39.33 -14.45 -9.87
C ARG A 203 -39.64 -12.95 -9.85
N GLU A 204 -40.20 -12.43 -10.94
CA GLU A 204 -40.72 -11.06 -11.02
C GLU A 204 -42.10 -10.90 -10.35
N ILE A 205 -42.80 -12.01 -10.11
CA ILE A 205 -44.14 -12.03 -9.51
C ILE A 205 -44.06 -12.79 -8.18
N ALA A 206 -44.47 -12.11 -7.11
CA ALA A 206 -44.61 -12.73 -5.79
C ALA A 206 -45.67 -13.84 -5.84
N ASP A 207 -45.40 -14.95 -5.14
CA ASP A 207 -46.39 -16.01 -4.99
C ASP A 207 -47.66 -15.44 -4.32
N PRO A 208 -48.85 -15.58 -4.93
CA PRO A 208 -50.08 -15.10 -4.31
C PRO A 208 -50.43 -15.79 -2.98
N GLU A 209 -49.82 -16.94 -2.66
CA GLU A 209 -50.04 -17.66 -1.40
C GLU A 209 -48.91 -17.48 -0.36
N GLY A 210 -47.76 -16.87 -0.73
CA GLY A 210 -46.75 -16.39 0.20
C GLY A 210 -46.18 -17.43 1.18
N GLU A 211 -45.71 -18.58 0.69
CA GLU A 211 -44.76 -19.45 1.41
C GLU A 211 -43.30 -19.19 1.00
#